data_AF-A0A9D0Z1A4-F1
#
_entry.id   AF-A0A9D0Z1A4-F1
#
_cell.length_a   1.000
_cell.length_b   1.000
_cell.length_c   1.000
_cell.angle_alpha   90.00
_cell.angle_beta   90.00
_cell.angle_gamma   90.00
#
_symmetry.space_group_name_H-M   'P 1'
#
loop_
_entity.id
_entity.type
_entity.pdbx_description
1 polymer ?
#
loop_
_entity_poly.entity_id
_entity_poly.type
_entity_poly.pdbx_seq_one_letter_code
_entity_poly.pdbx_strand_id
1 'polypeptide(L)'
;KPYDLNYFGSDGHFWELQGTERVRTDRTYNDEDVTFDGYFLVRGANGQIIRRNLYDKRGFSFGGIHKDTGQVYDLRGFDRDGFWYRKDENGNIVKTNQKVNDRGWDAYSRTIRHDVYGAPFWDFVDDHGFDEKKRYHAPKAPFENGCFTKMQFGTLEYAKTPMSQYRCGYDIHGFNADGVHRITGTKVDLNGFDQDGFWHRKREDGTYENTGQYFDNKGWTIDKFKLLPSGYSKVDERGFDANGMFLYHGRKFEYNSLGFNSHGIHQSTGTNLDPDSFDWDGYYYKLDDKTGTYVNSGSKYDNDGWSQTGVNEETKHVVDKHGFTVRHLYRKPDASLEVYDRYGFDYYGIHRTTGTFLNRNHFNRDGDYYVLKTTPRGEKTWVNTGSKYDSEGYNIDRLDQRGFSKNGYYHGRQNRYDENGFDVNGIHRLTLQAYDLNGNDCYGNPVDHDRDLIVSIRDGVSYDKRRYIDDIFNDLNGTEQEFILSAVDLFDDTVDMTNDSLLDFIAYVKKYGVQSNDKICGTQDTIEFVKDRAHEQEEEERVAQAWNSLQRYHHDDTYSEDILGYQDATDTSAFDFLLPKRR
;
A
#
# COMPACT_ATOMS: atom_id res chain seq x y z
N LYS A 1 -62.93 -21.01 -35.85
CA LYS A 1 -63.07 -22.20 -36.74
C LYS A 1 -62.18 -23.29 -36.17
N PRO A 2 -62.47 -24.59 -36.37
CA PRO A 2 -61.68 -25.69 -35.79
C PRO A 2 -60.28 -25.87 -36.43
N TYR A 3 -59.91 -24.97 -37.35
CA TYR A 3 -58.69 -25.00 -38.13
C TYR A 3 -58.13 -23.59 -38.37
N ASP A 4 -56.83 -23.50 -38.68
CA ASP A 4 -56.10 -22.27 -38.99
C ASP A 4 -56.38 -21.73 -40.41
N LEU A 5 -55.65 -20.68 -40.82
CA LEU A 5 -55.79 -20.05 -42.14
C LEU A 5 -55.40 -20.96 -43.32
N ASN A 6 -54.57 -21.99 -43.07
CA ASN A 6 -54.20 -23.01 -44.03
C ASN A 6 -55.06 -24.28 -43.90
N TYR A 7 -56.13 -24.19 -43.11
CA TYR A 7 -57.11 -25.24 -42.86
C TYR A 7 -56.55 -26.46 -42.10
N PHE A 8 -55.58 -26.26 -41.22
CA PHE A 8 -55.13 -27.32 -40.31
C PHE A 8 -55.77 -27.22 -38.94
N GLY A 9 -56.19 -28.37 -38.38
CA GLY A 9 -56.62 -28.46 -36.99
C GLY A 9 -55.47 -28.28 -36.01
N SER A 10 -55.80 -28.01 -34.74
CA SER A 10 -54.81 -27.95 -33.65
C SER A 10 -54.02 -29.26 -33.43
N ASP A 11 -54.49 -30.36 -34.02
CA ASP A 11 -53.88 -31.68 -34.07
C ASP A 11 -52.99 -31.90 -35.30
N GLY A 12 -52.76 -30.86 -36.12
CA GLY A 12 -51.85 -30.87 -37.26
C GLY A 12 -52.38 -31.50 -38.54
N HIS A 13 -53.68 -31.80 -38.61
CA HIS A 13 -54.30 -32.49 -39.74
C HIS A 13 -55.10 -31.53 -40.63
N PHE A 14 -55.03 -31.74 -41.95
CA PHE A 14 -55.65 -30.89 -42.96
C PHE A 14 -57.17 -31.13 -43.03
N TRP A 15 -57.93 -30.04 -43.03
CA TRP A 15 -59.38 -30.01 -43.20
C TRP A 15 -59.71 -29.67 -44.66
N GLU A 16 -59.85 -30.69 -45.48
CA GLU A 16 -60.08 -30.61 -46.93
C GLU A 16 -61.54 -30.19 -47.21
N LEU A 17 -61.75 -29.39 -48.26
CA LEU A 17 -63.09 -28.98 -48.68
C LEU A 17 -63.73 -30.09 -49.52
N GLN A 18 -64.78 -30.72 -49.01
CA GLN A 18 -65.55 -31.74 -49.71
C GLN A 18 -66.99 -31.24 -49.90
N GLY A 19 -67.34 -30.87 -51.13
CA GLY A 19 -68.61 -30.20 -51.42
C GLY A 19 -68.64 -28.77 -50.85
N THR A 20 -69.54 -28.50 -49.91
CA THR A 20 -69.67 -27.19 -49.24
C THR A 20 -69.07 -27.12 -47.84
N GLU A 21 -68.61 -28.26 -47.29
CA GLU A 21 -68.11 -28.35 -45.92
C GLU A 21 -66.66 -28.85 -45.89
N ARG A 22 -65.92 -28.47 -44.84
CA ARG A 22 -64.55 -28.94 -44.63
C ARG A 22 -64.54 -30.14 -43.69
N VAL A 23 -63.89 -31.22 -44.11
CA VAL A 23 -63.81 -32.48 -43.37
C VAL A 23 -62.36 -32.71 -42.95
N ARG A 24 -62.13 -33.06 -41.68
CA ARG A 24 -60.81 -33.43 -41.17
C ARG A 24 -60.31 -34.68 -41.92
N THR A 25 -59.11 -34.61 -42.47
CA THR A 25 -58.44 -35.74 -43.14
C THR A 25 -57.27 -36.27 -42.29
N ASP A 26 -56.65 -37.38 -42.71
CA ASP A 26 -55.40 -37.87 -42.11
C ASP A 26 -54.14 -37.24 -42.73
N ARG A 27 -54.30 -36.30 -43.68
CA ARG A 27 -53.18 -35.62 -44.32
C ARG A 27 -52.57 -34.59 -43.38
N THR A 28 -51.24 -34.60 -43.26
CA THR A 28 -50.47 -33.57 -42.52
C THR A 28 -50.01 -32.43 -43.44
N TYR A 29 -50.53 -32.38 -44.67
CA TYR A 29 -50.25 -31.35 -45.68
C TYR A 29 -51.52 -31.03 -46.49
N ASN A 30 -51.64 -29.79 -46.93
CA ASN A 30 -52.78 -29.27 -47.69
C ASN A 30 -52.63 -29.54 -49.19
N ASP A 31 -53.61 -29.11 -49.98
CA ASP A 31 -53.63 -29.31 -51.45
C ASP A 31 -52.54 -28.56 -52.20
N GLU A 32 -51.84 -27.65 -51.53
CA GLU A 32 -50.71 -26.90 -52.05
C GLU A 32 -49.37 -27.50 -51.57
N ASP A 33 -49.37 -28.75 -51.10
CA ASP A 33 -48.19 -29.44 -50.57
C ASP A 33 -47.53 -28.70 -49.39
N VAL A 34 -48.27 -27.87 -48.66
CA VAL A 34 -47.84 -27.18 -47.46
C VAL A 34 -48.19 -28.00 -46.23
N THR A 35 -47.25 -28.22 -45.31
CA THR A 35 -47.50 -28.92 -44.04
C THR A 35 -48.06 -28.00 -42.96
N PHE A 36 -48.66 -28.58 -41.92
CA PHE A 36 -49.06 -27.84 -40.70
C PHE A 36 -47.92 -26.98 -40.12
N ASP A 37 -46.70 -27.52 -40.12
CA ASP A 37 -45.51 -26.82 -39.63
C ASP A 37 -44.98 -25.73 -40.58
N GLY A 38 -45.69 -25.42 -41.67
CA GLY A 38 -45.34 -24.35 -42.60
C GLY A 38 -44.17 -24.69 -43.53
N TYR A 39 -44.05 -25.94 -43.98
CA TYR A 39 -43.09 -26.34 -45.02
C TYR A 39 -43.81 -26.63 -46.32
N PHE A 40 -43.28 -26.13 -47.43
CA PHE A 40 -43.64 -26.55 -48.77
C PHE A 40 -42.85 -27.82 -49.14
N LEU A 41 -43.53 -28.88 -49.56
CA LEU A 41 -42.91 -30.14 -49.98
C LEU A 41 -42.59 -30.09 -51.48
N VAL A 42 -41.30 -29.95 -51.82
CA VAL A 42 -40.82 -29.94 -53.21
C VAL A 42 -40.23 -31.30 -53.57
N ARG A 43 -40.62 -31.92 -54.68
CA ARG A 43 -39.92 -33.12 -55.18
C ARG A 43 -38.64 -32.74 -55.91
N GLY A 44 -37.50 -33.24 -55.42
CA GLY A 44 -36.20 -33.14 -56.07
C GLY A 44 -36.07 -34.05 -57.30
N ALA A 45 -35.06 -33.80 -58.14
CA ALA A 45 -34.83 -34.51 -59.41
C ALA A 45 -34.64 -36.04 -59.27
N ASN A 46 -34.34 -36.53 -58.07
CA ASN A 46 -34.19 -37.95 -57.71
C ASN A 46 -35.42 -38.53 -56.99
N GLY A 47 -36.54 -37.81 -56.94
CA GLY A 47 -37.75 -38.23 -56.23
C GLY A 47 -37.75 -37.97 -54.72
N GLN A 48 -36.70 -37.36 -54.16
CA GLN A 48 -36.64 -37.01 -52.73
C GLN A 48 -37.56 -35.82 -52.43
N ILE A 49 -38.32 -35.89 -51.33
CA ILE A 49 -39.13 -34.75 -50.86
C ILE A 49 -38.22 -33.79 -50.08
N ILE A 50 -38.09 -32.57 -50.58
CA ILE A 50 -37.35 -31.45 -50.00
C ILE A 50 -38.36 -30.54 -49.29
N ARG A 51 -38.21 -30.37 -47.97
CA ARG A 51 -38.98 -29.39 -47.21
C ARG A 51 -38.36 -28.00 -47.38
N ARG A 52 -39.15 -27.02 -47.81
CA ARG A 52 -38.74 -25.60 -47.83
C ARG A 52 -39.64 -24.78 -46.90
N ASN A 53 -39.05 -23.87 -46.13
CA ASN A 53 -39.82 -23.01 -45.22
C ASN A 53 -40.78 -22.12 -46.01
N LEU A 54 -42.08 -22.18 -45.72
CA LEU A 54 -43.11 -21.30 -46.28
C LEU A 54 -43.07 -19.91 -45.64
N TYR A 55 -42.73 -19.87 -44.35
CA TYR A 55 -42.59 -18.65 -43.58
C TYR A 55 -41.13 -18.40 -43.23
N ASP A 56 -40.74 -17.13 -43.17
CA ASP A 56 -39.45 -16.75 -42.62
C ASP A 56 -39.38 -17.01 -41.11
N LYS A 57 -38.20 -16.78 -40.52
CA LYS A 57 -37.96 -16.93 -39.07
C LYS A 57 -38.86 -16.05 -38.19
N ARG A 58 -39.53 -15.05 -38.78
CA ARG A 58 -40.46 -14.13 -38.12
C ARG A 58 -41.93 -14.46 -38.44
N GLY A 59 -42.22 -15.56 -39.13
CA GLY A 59 -43.57 -16.00 -39.41
C GLY A 59 -44.22 -15.35 -40.63
N PHE A 60 -43.47 -14.67 -41.50
CA PHE A 60 -44.00 -14.03 -42.72
C PHE A 60 -43.85 -14.92 -43.95
N SER A 61 -44.92 -14.99 -44.75
CA SER A 61 -44.89 -15.67 -46.04
C SER A 61 -44.04 -14.90 -47.06
N PHE A 62 -43.79 -15.51 -48.23
CA PHE A 62 -43.18 -14.81 -49.36
C PHE A 62 -44.01 -13.59 -49.82
N GLY A 63 -45.32 -13.59 -49.59
CA GLY A 63 -46.20 -12.44 -49.84
C GLY A 63 -46.19 -11.37 -48.74
N GLY A 64 -45.44 -11.58 -47.65
CA GLY A 64 -45.36 -10.64 -46.53
C GLY A 64 -46.53 -10.71 -45.56
N ILE A 65 -47.34 -11.77 -45.59
CA ILE A 65 -48.43 -12.00 -44.65
C ILE A 65 -47.94 -12.84 -43.46
N HIS A 66 -48.16 -12.37 -42.24
CA HIS A 66 -47.78 -13.05 -41.02
C HIS A 66 -48.77 -14.17 -40.67
N LYS A 67 -48.25 -15.36 -40.36
CA LYS A 67 -49.03 -16.59 -40.14
C LYS A 67 -50.08 -16.47 -39.02
N ASP A 68 -49.77 -15.74 -37.93
CA ASP A 68 -50.65 -15.70 -36.75
C ASP A 68 -51.68 -14.56 -36.82
N THR A 69 -51.35 -13.46 -37.50
CA THR A 69 -52.24 -12.28 -37.57
C THR A 69 -53.07 -12.28 -38.85
N GLY A 70 -52.62 -12.98 -39.90
CA GLY A 70 -53.19 -12.88 -41.24
C GLY A 70 -53.01 -11.50 -41.88
N GLN A 71 -52.16 -10.65 -41.32
CA GLN A 71 -51.92 -9.27 -41.75
C GLN A 71 -50.51 -9.13 -42.33
N VAL A 72 -50.22 -7.97 -42.94
CA VAL A 72 -48.87 -7.62 -43.43
C VAL A 72 -47.88 -7.32 -42.29
N TYR A 73 -48.31 -7.41 -41.03
CA TYR A 73 -47.51 -7.14 -39.83
C TYR A 73 -47.74 -8.23 -38.74
N ASP A 74 -46.74 -8.42 -37.88
CA ASP A 74 -46.77 -9.38 -36.76
C ASP A 74 -47.55 -8.84 -35.54
N LEU A 75 -47.67 -9.64 -34.48
CA LEU A 75 -48.36 -9.24 -33.23
C LEU A 75 -47.73 -8.03 -32.53
N ARG A 76 -46.48 -7.69 -32.86
CA ARG A 76 -45.76 -6.50 -32.35
C ARG A 76 -45.90 -5.30 -33.29
N GLY A 77 -46.60 -5.47 -34.41
CA GLY A 77 -46.86 -4.42 -35.40
C GLY A 77 -45.71 -4.21 -36.40
N PHE A 78 -44.80 -5.16 -36.60
CA PHE A 78 -43.75 -5.01 -37.62
C PHE A 78 -44.06 -5.82 -38.86
N ASP A 79 -43.81 -5.30 -40.05
CA ASP A 79 -43.84 -6.11 -41.28
C ASP A 79 -42.59 -6.99 -41.44
N ARG A 80 -42.56 -7.78 -42.52
CA ARG A 80 -41.43 -8.65 -42.87
C ARG A 80 -40.10 -7.90 -42.97
N ASP A 81 -40.12 -6.69 -43.52
CA ASP A 81 -38.94 -5.86 -43.76
C ASP A 81 -38.51 -5.07 -42.50
N GLY A 82 -39.31 -5.16 -41.44
CA GLY A 82 -39.08 -4.60 -40.12
C GLY A 82 -39.64 -3.20 -39.93
N PHE A 83 -40.48 -2.69 -40.84
CA PHE A 83 -41.15 -1.41 -40.66
C PHE A 83 -42.31 -1.54 -39.69
N TRP A 84 -42.43 -0.55 -38.82
CA TRP A 84 -43.43 -0.54 -37.77
C TRP A 84 -44.77 0.02 -38.25
N TYR A 85 -45.86 -0.59 -37.80
CA TYR A 85 -47.24 -0.22 -38.06
C TYR A 85 -47.88 0.21 -36.74
N ARG A 86 -48.56 1.36 -36.76
CA ARG A 86 -49.17 1.96 -35.57
C ARG A 86 -50.59 2.40 -35.84
N LYS A 87 -51.38 2.57 -34.78
CA LYS A 87 -52.69 3.22 -34.90
C LYS A 87 -52.51 4.73 -34.95
N ASP A 88 -53.15 5.38 -35.91
CA ASP A 88 -53.28 6.84 -35.96
C ASP A 88 -54.31 7.34 -34.92
N GLU A 89 -54.49 8.66 -34.83
CA GLU A 89 -55.43 9.32 -33.91
C GLU A 89 -56.89 8.86 -34.11
N ASN A 90 -57.23 8.34 -35.30
CA ASN A 90 -58.54 7.84 -35.67
C ASN A 90 -58.66 6.31 -35.47
N GLY A 91 -57.62 5.65 -34.98
CA GLY A 91 -57.57 4.21 -34.75
C GLY A 91 -57.22 3.37 -35.98
N ASN A 92 -56.91 3.98 -37.13
CA ASN A 92 -56.52 3.26 -38.34
C ASN A 92 -55.07 2.82 -38.26
N ILE A 93 -54.76 1.61 -38.74
CA ILE A 93 -53.40 1.09 -38.75
C ILE A 93 -52.66 1.65 -39.96
N VAL A 94 -51.59 2.41 -39.72
CA VAL A 94 -50.74 3.04 -40.73
C VAL A 94 -49.31 2.51 -40.66
N LYS A 95 -48.72 2.25 -41.82
CA LYS A 95 -47.29 1.92 -41.95
C LYS A 95 -46.45 3.17 -41.65
N THR A 96 -45.44 3.04 -40.80
CA THR A 96 -44.46 4.08 -40.55
C THR A 96 -43.19 3.85 -41.38
N ASN A 97 -42.38 4.90 -41.55
CA ASN A 97 -41.04 4.79 -42.12
C ASN A 97 -39.98 4.42 -41.06
N GLN A 98 -40.39 4.07 -39.85
CA GLN A 98 -39.51 3.71 -38.75
C GLN A 98 -39.38 2.18 -38.65
N LYS A 99 -38.19 1.71 -38.27
CA LYS A 99 -37.93 0.29 -37.99
C LYS A 99 -37.92 -0.05 -36.49
N VAL A 100 -38.35 0.91 -35.67
CA VAL A 100 -38.54 0.78 -34.23
C VAL A 100 -39.96 1.22 -33.88
N ASN A 101 -40.51 0.67 -32.80
CA ASN A 101 -41.80 1.08 -32.27
C ASN A 101 -41.68 2.35 -31.39
N ASP A 102 -42.81 2.85 -30.87
CA ASP A 102 -42.85 4.01 -29.96
C ASP A 102 -42.01 3.83 -28.67
N ARG A 103 -41.64 2.59 -28.33
CA ARG A 103 -40.79 2.25 -27.19
C ARG A 103 -39.32 2.05 -27.58
N GLY A 104 -38.96 2.29 -28.83
CA GLY A 104 -37.58 2.17 -29.32
C GLY A 104 -37.10 0.75 -29.62
N TRP A 105 -37.99 -0.24 -29.70
CA TRP A 105 -37.63 -1.64 -30.01
C TRP A 105 -37.86 -1.96 -31.47
N ASP A 106 -36.97 -2.74 -32.08
CA ASP A 106 -37.09 -3.23 -33.45
C ASP A 106 -37.84 -4.55 -33.56
N ALA A 107 -38.03 -5.00 -34.80
CA ALA A 107 -38.68 -6.26 -35.11
C ALA A 107 -37.94 -7.53 -34.63
N TYR A 108 -36.74 -7.39 -34.07
CA TYR A 108 -35.91 -8.45 -33.51
C TYR A 108 -35.77 -8.32 -31.98
N SER A 109 -36.58 -7.45 -31.35
CA SER A 109 -36.52 -7.16 -29.91
C SER A 109 -35.17 -6.55 -29.49
N ARG A 110 -34.60 -5.71 -30.35
CA ARG A 110 -33.40 -4.92 -30.05
C ARG A 110 -33.76 -3.44 -29.92
N THR A 111 -33.04 -2.72 -29.07
CA THR A 111 -33.13 -1.27 -28.91
C THR A 111 -31.76 -0.63 -29.12
N ILE A 112 -31.73 0.70 -29.20
CA ILE A 112 -30.49 1.46 -29.37
C ILE A 112 -30.07 1.99 -28.01
N ARG A 113 -28.84 1.66 -27.60
CA ARG A 113 -28.15 2.23 -26.45
C ARG A 113 -26.98 3.07 -26.90
N HIS A 114 -26.41 3.87 -26.01
CA HIS A 114 -25.22 4.66 -26.29
C HIS A 114 -24.03 4.12 -25.50
N ASP A 115 -22.84 4.06 -26.11
CA ASP A 115 -21.62 3.74 -25.40
C ASP A 115 -21.12 4.93 -24.55
N VAL A 116 -19.97 4.77 -23.89
CA VAL A 116 -19.39 5.80 -23.03
C VAL A 116 -19.02 7.11 -23.77
N TYR A 117 -18.94 7.06 -25.11
CA TYR A 117 -18.66 8.20 -25.97
C TYR A 117 -19.91 8.76 -26.65
N GLY A 118 -21.09 8.23 -26.31
CA GLY A 118 -22.36 8.62 -26.92
C GLY A 118 -22.61 7.99 -28.30
N ALA A 119 -21.85 6.98 -28.70
CA ALA A 119 -22.06 6.31 -29.99
C ALA A 119 -23.20 5.28 -29.87
N PRO A 120 -24.21 5.30 -30.78
CA PRO A 120 -25.34 4.40 -30.70
C PRO A 120 -24.97 2.97 -31.15
N PHE A 121 -25.48 1.96 -30.45
CA PHE A 121 -25.36 0.55 -30.82
C PHE A 121 -26.63 -0.24 -30.49
N TRP A 122 -26.83 -1.37 -31.17
CA TRP A 122 -27.99 -2.24 -30.96
C TRP A 122 -27.76 -3.21 -29.80
N ASP A 123 -28.72 -3.30 -28.88
CA ASP A 123 -28.72 -4.21 -27.73
C ASP A 123 -30.09 -4.88 -27.55
N PHE A 124 -30.19 -5.94 -26.76
CA PHE A 124 -31.45 -6.63 -26.44
C PHE A 124 -32.12 -6.12 -25.16
N VAL A 125 -31.50 -5.13 -24.52
CA VAL A 125 -31.95 -4.49 -23.29
C VAL A 125 -31.83 -2.97 -23.44
N ASP A 126 -32.66 -2.22 -22.71
CA ASP A 126 -32.53 -0.77 -22.58
C ASP A 126 -31.35 -0.36 -21.68
N ASP A 127 -31.16 0.95 -21.48
CA ASP A 127 -30.06 1.50 -20.67
C ASP A 127 -30.09 1.00 -19.21
N HIS A 128 -31.29 0.62 -18.73
CA HIS A 128 -31.53 0.08 -17.39
C HIS A 128 -31.57 -1.46 -17.36
N GLY A 129 -31.23 -2.14 -18.46
CA GLY A 129 -31.11 -3.60 -18.49
C GLY A 129 -32.42 -4.37 -18.64
N PHE A 130 -33.52 -3.73 -19.05
CA PHE A 130 -34.79 -4.41 -19.31
C PHE A 130 -34.98 -4.75 -20.79
N ASP A 131 -35.50 -5.95 -21.07
CA ASP A 131 -35.89 -6.36 -22.41
C ASP A 131 -37.27 -5.78 -22.82
N GLU A 132 -37.66 -5.98 -24.08
CA GLU A 132 -38.98 -5.57 -24.61
C GLU A 132 -40.17 -6.07 -23.77
N LYS A 133 -39.99 -7.18 -23.04
CA LYS A 133 -41.00 -7.79 -22.16
C LYS A 133 -40.91 -7.30 -20.71
N LYS A 134 -40.13 -6.24 -20.45
CA LYS A 134 -39.88 -5.66 -19.12
C LYS A 134 -39.22 -6.64 -18.14
N ARG A 135 -38.41 -7.58 -18.64
CA ARG A 135 -37.63 -8.50 -17.82
C ARG A 135 -36.22 -7.96 -17.69
N TYR A 136 -35.74 -7.85 -16.46
CA TYR A 136 -34.41 -7.38 -16.14
C TYR A 136 -33.35 -8.46 -16.40
N HIS A 137 -32.28 -8.05 -17.06
CA HIS A 137 -31.06 -8.80 -17.26
C HIS A 137 -30.02 -8.29 -16.27
N ALA A 138 -29.38 -9.18 -15.51
CA ALA A 138 -28.42 -8.76 -14.50
C ALA A 138 -27.20 -8.09 -15.15
N PRO A 139 -26.64 -7.02 -14.55
CA PRO A 139 -25.42 -6.41 -15.03
C PRO A 139 -24.27 -7.39 -14.82
N LYS A 140 -23.29 -7.36 -15.73
CA LYS A 140 -22.05 -8.13 -15.56
C LYS A 140 -21.14 -7.53 -14.49
N ALA A 141 -21.30 -6.24 -14.20
CA ALA A 141 -20.57 -5.58 -13.14
C ALA A 141 -20.96 -6.17 -11.76
N PRO A 142 -20.00 -6.34 -10.84
CA PRO A 142 -20.26 -6.94 -9.53
C PRO A 142 -21.07 -6.00 -8.63
N PHE A 143 -22.17 -6.49 -8.09
CA PHE A 143 -23.07 -5.77 -7.17
C PHE A 143 -23.41 -6.64 -5.95
N GLU A 144 -23.62 -5.98 -4.81
CA GLU A 144 -23.99 -6.61 -3.56
C GLU A 144 -25.06 -5.76 -2.85
N ASN A 145 -26.08 -6.41 -2.29
CA ASN A 145 -27.14 -5.75 -1.51
C ASN A 145 -27.82 -4.56 -2.24
N GLY A 146 -27.94 -4.64 -3.57
CA GLY A 146 -28.61 -3.62 -4.39
C GLY A 146 -27.75 -2.42 -4.77
N CYS A 147 -26.43 -2.49 -4.57
CA CYS A 147 -25.47 -1.46 -4.98
C CYS A 147 -24.30 -2.08 -5.74
N PHE A 148 -23.74 -1.35 -6.69
CA PHE A 148 -22.48 -1.77 -7.31
C PHE A 148 -21.33 -1.74 -6.29
N THR A 149 -20.47 -2.76 -6.37
CA THR A 149 -19.30 -2.87 -5.47
C THR A 149 -18.17 -1.91 -5.85
N LYS A 150 -18.24 -1.32 -7.05
CA LYS A 150 -17.31 -0.34 -7.61
C LYS A 150 -18.10 0.72 -8.37
N MET A 151 -17.58 1.94 -8.42
CA MET A 151 -18.18 3.01 -9.22
C MET A 151 -18.22 2.58 -10.70
N GLN A 152 -19.39 2.72 -11.32
CA GLN A 152 -19.58 2.40 -12.74
C GLN A 152 -19.50 3.69 -13.54
N PHE A 153 -18.61 3.74 -14.52
CA PHE A 153 -18.46 4.88 -15.41
C PHE A 153 -18.88 4.46 -16.82
N GLY A 154 -19.95 5.09 -17.32
CA GLY A 154 -20.47 4.83 -18.67
C GLY A 154 -21.43 3.65 -18.75
N THR A 155 -21.54 3.05 -19.94
CA THR A 155 -22.58 2.07 -20.28
C THR A 155 -22.34 0.70 -19.66
N LEU A 156 -23.34 0.19 -18.95
CA LEU A 156 -23.30 -1.12 -18.32
C LEU A 156 -23.53 -2.25 -19.33
N GLU A 157 -22.76 -3.32 -19.23
CA GLU A 157 -23.04 -4.58 -19.92
C GLU A 157 -23.98 -5.46 -19.10
N TYR A 158 -24.93 -6.10 -19.79
CA TYR A 158 -25.91 -6.98 -19.18
C TYR A 158 -25.75 -8.44 -19.67
N ALA A 159 -26.27 -9.38 -18.87
CA ALA A 159 -26.35 -10.77 -19.26
C ALA A 159 -27.25 -10.98 -20.49
N LYS A 160 -26.95 -12.00 -21.29
CA LYS A 160 -27.78 -12.34 -22.48
C LYS A 160 -29.16 -12.89 -22.11
N THR A 161 -29.28 -13.49 -20.93
CA THR A 161 -30.53 -14.05 -20.43
C THR A 161 -31.05 -13.20 -19.28
N PRO A 162 -32.38 -13.03 -19.18
CA PRO A 162 -32.97 -12.33 -18.05
C PRO A 162 -32.66 -13.08 -16.75
N MET A 163 -32.76 -12.36 -15.63
CA MET A 163 -32.78 -13.00 -14.32
C MET A 163 -33.94 -14.01 -14.23
N SER A 164 -33.87 -14.91 -13.24
CA SER A 164 -34.97 -15.84 -12.93
C SER A 164 -36.29 -15.07 -12.80
N GLN A 165 -37.42 -15.71 -13.13
CA GLN A 165 -38.75 -15.09 -13.14
C GLN A 165 -39.12 -14.29 -11.87
N TYR A 166 -38.58 -14.68 -10.71
CA TYR A 166 -38.84 -14.01 -9.42
C TYR A 166 -37.99 -12.76 -9.17
N ARG A 167 -36.96 -12.52 -9.99
CA ARG A 167 -36.01 -11.40 -9.84
C ARG A 167 -35.93 -10.51 -11.08
N CYS A 168 -36.59 -10.86 -12.17
CA CYS A 168 -36.54 -10.08 -13.41
C CYS A 168 -37.50 -8.88 -13.43
N GLY A 169 -38.30 -8.63 -12.39
CA GLY A 169 -39.24 -7.51 -12.38
C GLY A 169 -38.62 -6.15 -12.02
N TYR A 170 -37.40 -6.16 -11.45
CA TYR A 170 -36.75 -4.96 -10.94
C TYR A 170 -35.24 -5.01 -11.21
N ASP A 171 -34.64 -3.84 -11.38
CA ASP A 171 -33.19 -3.67 -11.46
C ASP A 171 -32.52 -3.84 -10.09
N ILE A 172 -31.19 -3.68 -10.04
CA ILE A 172 -30.43 -3.83 -8.80
C ILE A 172 -30.82 -2.79 -7.74
N HIS A 173 -31.25 -1.60 -8.13
CA HIS A 173 -31.68 -0.53 -7.22
C HIS A 173 -33.16 -0.67 -6.82
N GLY A 174 -33.90 -1.58 -7.46
CA GLY A 174 -35.27 -1.92 -7.12
C GLY A 174 -36.33 -1.19 -7.95
N PHE A 175 -35.98 -0.58 -9.09
CA PHE A 175 -36.93 0.02 -10.02
C PHE A 175 -37.36 -0.98 -11.08
N ASN A 176 -38.59 -0.89 -11.55
CA ASN A 176 -39.06 -1.67 -12.70
C ASN A 176 -38.72 -0.95 -14.02
N ALA A 177 -39.08 -1.55 -15.16
CA ALA A 177 -38.88 -0.95 -16.49
C ALA A 177 -39.64 0.37 -16.72
N ASP A 178 -40.61 0.69 -15.85
CA ASP A 178 -41.31 1.97 -15.87
C ASP A 178 -40.70 2.95 -14.85
N GLY A 179 -39.53 2.68 -14.27
CA GLY A 179 -38.88 3.52 -13.27
C GLY A 179 -39.64 3.67 -11.95
N VAL A 180 -40.51 2.72 -11.59
CA VAL A 180 -41.22 2.72 -10.30
C VAL A 180 -40.48 1.81 -9.32
N HIS A 181 -40.08 2.35 -8.18
CA HIS A 181 -39.35 1.63 -7.15
C HIS A 181 -40.27 0.74 -6.31
N ARG A 182 -39.84 -0.50 -6.06
CA ARG A 182 -40.67 -1.56 -5.45
C ARG A 182 -41.14 -1.27 -4.02
N ILE A 183 -40.39 -0.47 -3.26
CA ILE A 183 -40.71 -0.20 -1.84
C ILE A 183 -41.56 1.07 -1.71
N THR A 184 -41.16 2.14 -2.39
CA THR A 184 -41.79 3.45 -2.27
C THR A 184 -43.02 3.57 -3.16
N GLY A 185 -43.11 2.77 -4.23
CA GLY A 185 -44.18 2.88 -5.23
C GLY A 185 -44.12 4.18 -6.05
N THR A 186 -43.00 4.89 -5.99
CA THR A 186 -42.79 6.17 -6.68
C THR A 186 -41.62 6.07 -7.66
N LYS A 187 -41.32 7.18 -8.35
CA LYS A 187 -40.16 7.30 -9.25
C LYS A 187 -38.81 7.43 -8.54
N VAL A 188 -38.80 7.35 -7.20
CA VAL A 188 -37.60 7.53 -6.38
C VAL A 188 -37.49 6.44 -5.31
N ASP A 189 -36.28 6.09 -4.92
CA ASP A 189 -36.00 5.16 -3.83
C ASP A 189 -36.22 5.79 -2.44
N LEU A 190 -35.85 5.07 -1.38
CA LEU A 190 -35.96 5.56 0.00
C LEU A 190 -35.03 6.75 0.31
N ASN A 191 -33.94 6.89 -0.44
CA ASN A 191 -32.95 7.96 -0.27
C ASN A 191 -33.23 9.16 -1.21
N GLY A 192 -34.23 9.03 -2.09
CA GLY A 192 -34.65 10.07 -3.03
C GLY A 192 -33.98 9.99 -4.40
N PHE A 193 -33.29 8.90 -4.76
CA PHE A 193 -32.73 8.73 -6.10
C PHE A 193 -33.74 8.15 -7.07
N ASP A 194 -33.72 8.54 -8.33
CA ASP A 194 -34.45 7.85 -9.40
C ASP A 194 -33.64 6.69 -10.02
N GLN A 195 -34.23 6.03 -11.02
CA GLN A 195 -33.63 4.90 -11.72
C GLN A 195 -32.36 5.29 -12.51
N ASP A 196 -32.23 6.55 -12.90
CA ASP A 196 -31.05 7.11 -13.55
C ASP A 196 -29.94 7.48 -12.53
N GLY A 197 -30.25 7.41 -11.23
CA GLY A 197 -29.34 7.75 -10.15
C GLY A 197 -29.29 9.25 -9.82
N PHE A 198 -30.19 10.06 -10.38
CA PHE A 198 -30.31 11.47 -9.99
C PHE A 198 -31.04 11.59 -8.65
N TRP A 199 -30.55 12.48 -7.80
CA TRP A 199 -31.14 12.76 -6.52
C TRP A 199 -32.28 13.76 -6.63
N HIS A 200 -33.39 13.43 -5.98
CA HIS A 200 -34.55 14.29 -5.84
C HIS A 200 -34.70 14.71 -4.39
N ARG A 201 -34.68 16.03 -4.17
CA ARG A 201 -34.91 16.60 -2.85
C ARG A 201 -36.40 16.53 -2.51
N LYS A 202 -36.73 15.98 -1.34
CA LYS A 202 -38.10 15.99 -0.82
C LYS A 202 -38.45 17.38 -0.28
N ARG A 203 -39.56 17.95 -0.75
CA ARG A 203 -40.13 19.23 -0.31
C ARG A 203 -41.02 19.06 0.91
N GLU A 204 -41.35 20.17 1.58
CA GLU A 204 -42.22 20.19 2.78
C GLU A 204 -43.62 19.62 2.51
N ASP A 205 -44.12 19.80 1.29
CA ASP A 205 -45.42 19.26 0.83
C ASP A 205 -45.37 17.75 0.51
N GLY A 206 -44.22 17.10 0.67
CA GLY A 206 -44.00 15.69 0.39
C GLY A 206 -43.68 15.35 -1.06
N THR A 207 -43.65 16.33 -1.97
CA THR A 207 -43.25 16.14 -3.37
C THR A 207 -41.73 16.04 -3.51
N TYR A 208 -41.27 15.53 -4.65
CA TYR A 208 -39.85 15.36 -4.97
C TYR A 208 -39.46 16.29 -6.11
N GLU A 209 -38.31 16.95 -5.96
CA GLU A 209 -37.74 17.85 -6.94
C GLU A 209 -36.38 17.32 -7.42
N ASN A 210 -36.28 17.00 -8.72
CA ASN A 210 -35.03 16.58 -9.32
C ASN A 210 -33.97 17.70 -9.22
N THR A 211 -32.85 17.40 -8.58
CA THR A 211 -31.75 18.35 -8.37
C THR A 211 -30.74 18.36 -9.52
N GLY A 212 -30.79 17.37 -10.42
CA GLY A 212 -29.80 17.14 -11.46
C GLY A 212 -28.44 16.63 -10.94
N GLN A 213 -28.34 16.31 -9.64
CA GLN A 213 -27.12 15.79 -9.02
C GLN A 213 -27.20 14.27 -8.89
N TYR A 214 -26.07 13.56 -9.02
CA TYR A 214 -26.00 12.10 -8.80
C TYR A 214 -25.74 11.71 -7.34
N PHE A 215 -25.83 12.67 -6.41
CA PHE A 215 -25.56 12.49 -5.00
C PHE A 215 -26.55 13.29 -4.15
N ASP A 216 -26.78 12.83 -2.92
CA ASP A 216 -27.67 13.48 -1.96
C ASP A 216 -27.03 14.73 -1.32
N ASN A 217 -27.78 15.41 -0.45
CA ASN A 217 -27.26 16.57 0.30
C ASN A 217 -26.08 16.25 1.25
N LYS A 218 -25.80 14.97 1.51
CA LYS A 218 -24.65 14.49 2.27
C LYS A 218 -23.53 14.00 1.35
N GLY A 219 -23.69 14.06 0.03
CA GLY A 219 -22.69 13.64 -0.96
C GLY A 219 -22.66 12.14 -1.24
N TRP A 220 -23.68 11.37 -0.88
CA TRP A 220 -23.78 9.93 -1.18
C TRP A 220 -24.52 9.68 -2.48
N THR A 221 -24.08 8.73 -3.29
CA THR A 221 -24.80 8.27 -4.50
C THR A 221 -25.80 7.16 -4.18
N ILE A 222 -26.65 6.80 -5.16
CA ILE A 222 -27.55 5.63 -5.07
C ILE A 222 -26.79 4.32 -4.77
N ASP A 223 -25.55 4.23 -5.22
CA ASP A 223 -24.63 3.11 -4.97
C ASP A 223 -23.85 3.19 -3.66
N LYS A 224 -24.17 4.17 -2.80
CA LYS A 224 -23.52 4.39 -1.51
C LYS A 224 -22.02 4.73 -1.63
N PHE A 225 -21.64 5.42 -2.70
CA PHE A 225 -20.34 6.07 -2.80
C PHE A 225 -20.44 7.52 -2.33
N LYS A 226 -19.52 7.94 -1.49
CA LYS A 226 -19.32 9.33 -1.08
C LYS A 226 -18.50 10.06 -2.14
N LEU A 227 -18.97 11.22 -2.57
CA LEU A 227 -18.19 12.19 -3.32
C LEU A 227 -17.24 12.95 -2.37
N LEU A 228 -15.94 12.76 -2.56
CA LEU A 228 -14.86 13.45 -1.86
C LEU A 228 -14.03 14.28 -2.85
N PRO A 229 -13.20 15.24 -2.38
CA PRO A 229 -12.28 15.97 -3.25
C PRO A 229 -11.32 15.07 -4.05
N SER A 230 -10.98 13.88 -3.52
CA SER A 230 -10.13 12.88 -4.15
C SER A 230 -10.89 11.93 -5.10
N GLY A 231 -12.20 12.11 -5.30
CA GLY A 231 -13.06 11.23 -6.08
C GLY A 231 -14.08 10.47 -5.23
N TYR A 232 -14.49 9.27 -5.69
CA TYR A 232 -15.52 8.48 -5.01
C TYR A 232 -14.93 7.52 -3.98
N SER A 233 -15.55 7.43 -2.81
CA SER A 233 -15.15 6.57 -1.69
C SER A 233 -16.34 5.77 -1.15
N LYS A 234 -16.11 4.60 -0.54
CA LYS A 234 -17.19 3.85 0.16
C LYS A 234 -17.50 4.40 1.56
N VAL A 235 -16.65 5.31 2.03
CA VAL A 235 -16.74 5.95 3.35
C VAL A 235 -16.63 7.46 3.22
N ASP A 236 -17.21 8.19 4.16
CA ASP A 236 -17.03 9.63 4.30
C ASP A 236 -15.60 9.99 4.76
N GLU A 237 -15.31 11.28 4.93
CA GLU A 237 -14.01 11.79 5.37
C GLU A 237 -13.57 11.22 6.74
N ARG A 238 -14.53 10.64 7.46
CA ARG A 238 -14.45 10.21 8.85
C ARG A 238 -14.38 8.69 8.96
N GLY A 239 -14.47 7.99 7.83
CA GLY A 239 -14.40 6.54 7.74
C GLY A 239 -15.74 5.80 7.91
N PHE A 240 -16.88 6.50 7.87
CA PHE A 240 -18.20 5.87 7.97
C PHE A 240 -18.85 5.64 6.60
N ASP A 241 -19.47 4.48 6.40
CA ASP A 241 -20.24 4.18 5.20
C ASP A 241 -21.59 4.94 5.16
N ALA A 242 -22.33 4.83 4.06
CA ALA A 242 -23.63 5.49 3.89
C ALA A 242 -24.69 5.07 4.94
N ASN A 243 -24.50 3.94 5.63
CA ASN A 243 -25.37 3.49 6.70
C ASN A 243 -24.87 3.95 8.08
N GLY A 244 -23.80 4.75 8.13
CA GLY A 244 -23.21 5.27 9.36
C GLY A 244 -22.32 4.29 10.09
N MET A 245 -21.78 3.25 9.42
CA MET A 245 -20.89 2.26 10.01
C MET A 245 -19.42 2.57 9.70
N PHE A 246 -18.58 2.65 10.74
CA PHE A 246 -17.14 2.83 10.62
C PHE A 246 -16.48 1.59 10.02
N LEU A 247 -15.68 1.78 8.97
CA LEU A 247 -14.97 0.69 8.29
C LEU A 247 -13.51 0.62 8.75
N TYR A 248 -13.13 -0.48 9.39
CA TYR A 248 -11.75 -0.71 9.84
C TYR A 248 -11.31 -2.14 9.49
N HIS A 249 -10.22 -2.27 8.71
CA HIS A 249 -9.72 -3.55 8.17
C HIS A 249 -10.81 -4.46 7.59
N GLY A 250 -11.74 -3.88 6.83
CA GLY A 250 -12.83 -4.62 6.17
C GLY A 250 -13.98 -5.04 7.09
N ARG A 251 -13.95 -4.67 8.38
CA ARG A 251 -15.03 -4.90 9.35
C ARG A 251 -15.79 -3.60 9.63
N LYS A 252 -17.06 -3.73 9.99
CA LYS A 252 -17.97 -2.62 10.27
C LYS A 252 -18.19 -2.47 11.78
N PHE A 253 -18.11 -1.23 12.27
CA PHE A 253 -18.30 -0.86 13.67
C PHE A 253 -19.25 0.35 13.77
N GLU A 254 -19.97 0.50 14.88
CA GLU A 254 -20.86 1.67 15.08
C GLU A 254 -20.08 2.94 15.43
N TYR A 255 -18.90 2.77 16.03
CA TYR A 255 -18.04 3.86 16.51
C TYR A 255 -16.65 3.77 15.86
N ASN A 256 -16.00 4.92 15.69
CA ASN A 256 -14.61 4.99 15.24
C ASN A 256 -13.63 4.61 16.36
N SER A 257 -12.32 4.65 16.05
CA SER A 257 -11.27 4.33 17.03
C SER A 257 -11.21 5.29 18.23
N LEU A 258 -11.84 6.45 18.13
CA LEU A 258 -11.94 7.46 19.18
C LEU A 258 -13.28 7.37 19.92
N GLY A 259 -14.13 6.39 19.62
CA GLY A 259 -15.41 6.18 20.30
C GLY A 259 -16.57 7.03 19.80
N PHE A 260 -16.43 7.78 18.70
CA PHE A 260 -17.52 8.58 18.11
C PHE A 260 -18.27 7.81 17.03
N ASN A 261 -19.59 7.98 16.94
CA ASN A 261 -20.39 7.45 15.84
C ASN A 261 -20.45 8.42 14.64
N SER A 262 -21.17 8.03 13.57
CA SER A 262 -21.36 8.84 12.37
C SER A 262 -22.10 10.18 12.58
N HIS A 263 -22.71 10.40 13.74
CA HIS A 263 -23.32 11.66 14.14
C HIS A 263 -22.39 12.50 15.04
N GLY A 264 -21.16 12.05 15.26
CA GLY A 264 -20.19 12.71 16.14
C GLY A 264 -20.53 12.55 17.62
N ILE A 265 -21.32 11.55 18.01
CA ILE A 265 -21.66 11.27 19.42
C ILE A 265 -20.74 10.18 19.97
N HIS A 266 -20.09 10.47 21.10
CA HIS A 266 -19.17 9.56 21.78
C HIS A 266 -19.91 8.50 22.60
N GLN A 267 -19.42 7.26 22.55
CA GLN A 267 -20.07 6.08 23.11
C GLN A 267 -20.29 6.18 24.63
N SER A 268 -19.29 6.65 25.38
CA SER A 268 -19.35 6.64 26.84
C SER A 268 -20.04 7.87 27.45
N THR A 269 -19.95 9.02 26.79
CA THR A 269 -20.48 10.30 27.31
C THR A 269 -21.88 10.56 26.77
N GLY A 270 -22.25 9.99 25.62
CA GLY A 270 -23.51 10.28 24.94
C GLY A 270 -23.60 11.70 24.40
N THR A 271 -22.48 12.44 24.35
CA THR A 271 -22.39 13.81 23.85
C THR A 271 -21.48 13.88 22.64
N ASN A 272 -21.32 15.07 22.06
CA ASN A 272 -20.35 15.32 20.99
C ASN A 272 -18.89 15.44 21.47
N LEU A 273 -18.64 15.15 22.75
CA LEU A 273 -17.32 15.23 23.38
C LEU A 273 -16.97 13.87 24.00
N ASP A 274 -15.70 13.49 23.94
CA ASP A 274 -15.17 12.35 24.68
C ASP A 274 -14.96 12.69 26.19
N PRO A 275 -14.54 11.73 27.04
CA PRO A 275 -14.31 11.98 28.46
C PRO A 275 -13.23 13.02 28.75
N ASP A 276 -12.30 13.23 27.82
CA ASP A 276 -11.21 14.19 27.91
C ASP A 276 -11.61 15.56 27.31
N SER A 277 -12.91 15.73 27.00
CA SER A 277 -13.52 16.95 26.50
C SER A 277 -13.05 17.37 25.10
N PHE A 278 -12.63 16.42 24.27
CA PHE A 278 -12.38 16.65 22.86
C PHE A 278 -13.59 16.29 22.02
N ASP A 279 -13.85 17.06 20.97
CA ASP A 279 -14.77 16.64 19.93
C ASP A 279 -14.12 15.60 18.99
N TRP A 280 -14.93 15.06 18.08
CA TRP A 280 -14.49 14.07 17.11
C TRP A 280 -13.42 14.58 16.12
N ASP A 281 -13.37 15.91 15.88
CA ASP A 281 -12.33 16.54 15.07
C ASP A 281 -11.02 16.66 15.87
N GLY A 282 -11.06 16.49 17.20
CA GLY A 282 -9.95 16.61 18.13
C GLY A 282 -9.77 18.02 18.69
N TYR A 283 -10.76 18.90 18.59
CA TYR A 283 -10.74 20.20 19.28
C TYR A 283 -11.12 20.06 20.74
N TYR A 284 -10.34 20.68 21.61
CA TYR A 284 -10.55 20.67 23.05
C TYR A 284 -11.59 21.70 23.49
N TYR A 285 -12.48 21.29 24.39
CA TYR A 285 -13.50 22.14 25.01
C TYR A 285 -13.20 22.33 26.49
N LYS A 286 -13.14 23.59 26.94
CA LYS A 286 -12.94 23.94 28.34
C LYS A 286 -14.28 24.08 29.03
N LEU A 287 -14.41 23.52 30.24
CA LEU A 287 -15.55 23.79 31.10
C LEU A 287 -15.47 25.23 31.63
N ASP A 288 -16.50 26.02 31.39
CA ASP A 288 -16.65 27.33 32.00
C ASP A 288 -17.32 27.17 33.37
N ASP A 289 -16.54 27.37 34.44
CA ASP A 289 -16.99 27.24 35.83
C ASP A 289 -18.19 28.14 36.18
N LYS A 290 -18.41 29.25 35.46
CA LYS A 290 -19.52 30.17 35.75
C LYS A 290 -20.84 29.70 35.17
N THR A 291 -20.78 29.11 33.98
CA THR A 291 -21.97 28.70 33.22
C THR A 291 -22.24 27.20 33.30
N GLY A 292 -21.23 26.40 33.69
CA GLY A 292 -21.27 24.95 33.67
C GLY A 292 -21.32 24.37 32.25
N THR A 293 -20.90 25.16 31.25
CA THR A 293 -20.96 24.77 29.83
C THR A 293 -19.57 24.60 29.23
N TYR A 294 -19.47 23.72 28.23
CA TYR A 294 -18.23 23.48 27.50
C TYR A 294 -18.07 24.50 26.37
N VAL A 295 -16.95 25.21 26.36
CA VAL A 295 -16.59 26.23 25.36
C VAL A 295 -15.41 25.73 24.54
N ASN A 296 -15.55 25.73 23.21
CA ASN A 296 -14.48 25.34 22.31
C ASN A 296 -13.27 26.27 22.49
N SER A 297 -12.10 25.70 22.79
CA SER A 297 -10.86 26.46 23.01
C SER A 297 -10.17 26.92 21.74
N GLY A 298 -10.55 26.38 20.57
CA GLY A 298 -9.85 26.52 19.31
C GLY A 298 -8.54 25.71 19.22
N SER A 299 -8.19 24.97 20.27
CA SER A 299 -6.96 24.19 20.36
C SER A 299 -7.20 22.71 20.06
N LYS A 300 -6.21 22.04 19.48
CA LYS A 300 -6.14 20.56 19.36
C LYS A 300 -5.51 19.89 20.59
N TYR A 301 -5.18 20.68 21.60
CA TYR A 301 -4.53 20.26 22.82
C TYR A 301 -5.31 20.78 24.03
N ASP A 302 -5.34 19.98 25.10
CA ASP A 302 -5.92 20.35 26.39
C ASP A 302 -5.08 21.41 27.13
N ASN A 303 -5.42 21.66 28.40
CA ASN A 303 -4.68 22.62 29.23
C ASN A 303 -3.28 22.14 29.61
N ASP A 304 -3.03 20.83 29.57
CA ASP A 304 -1.76 20.19 29.92
C ASP A 304 -0.89 19.94 28.65
N GLY A 305 -1.39 20.34 27.48
CA GLY A 305 -0.70 20.24 26.21
C GLY A 305 -0.83 18.88 25.53
N TRP A 306 -1.84 18.07 25.86
CA TRP A 306 -2.09 16.77 25.24
C TRP A 306 -3.20 16.83 24.20
N SER A 307 -3.01 16.14 23.06
CA SER A 307 -4.07 15.94 22.09
C SER A 307 -5.02 14.82 22.52
N GLN A 308 -6.17 14.72 21.85
CA GLN A 308 -7.11 13.60 21.96
C GLN A 308 -6.44 12.22 21.77
N THR A 309 -5.38 12.13 20.98
CA THR A 309 -4.63 10.89 20.72
C THR A 309 -3.44 10.69 21.67
N GLY A 310 -3.28 11.56 22.66
CA GLY A 310 -2.19 11.50 23.65
C GLY A 310 -0.85 11.98 23.12
N VAL A 311 -0.82 12.87 22.11
CA VAL A 311 0.39 13.51 21.60
C VAL A 311 0.61 14.85 22.30
N ASN A 312 1.80 15.05 22.85
CA ASN A 312 2.16 16.28 23.53
C ASN A 312 2.48 17.41 22.53
N GLU A 313 2.03 18.62 22.85
CA GLU A 313 2.19 19.80 22.01
C GLU A 313 3.65 20.22 21.84
N GLU A 314 4.45 20.17 22.90
CA GLU A 314 5.85 20.62 22.89
C GLU A 314 6.74 19.62 22.14
N THR A 315 6.60 18.33 22.45
CA THR A 315 7.50 17.29 21.90
C THR A 315 7.02 16.66 20.60
N LYS A 316 5.72 16.79 20.26
CA LYS A 316 5.06 16.05 19.18
C LYS A 316 5.17 14.52 19.33
N HIS A 317 5.34 14.04 20.55
CA HIS A 317 5.45 12.63 20.90
C HIS A 317 4.40 12.25 21.95
N VAL A 318 4.26 10.94 22.20
CA VAL A 318 3.36 10.40 23.24
C VAL A 318 3.85 10.62 24.67
N VAL A 319 4.91 11.42 24.83
CA VAL A 319 5.53 11.81 26.09
C VAL A 319 5.85 13.30 26.07
N ASP A 320 5.79 13.96 27.21
CA ASP A 320 6.24 15.34 27.38
C ASP A 320 7.79 15.43 27.37
N LYS A 321 8.33 16.64 27.55
CA LYS A 321 9.78 16.87 27.58
C LYS A 321 10.52 16.15 28.72
N HIS A 322 9.79 15.69 29.73
CA HIS A 322 10.32 14.95 30.87
C HIS A 322 10.11 13.44 30.72
N GLY A 323 9.50 12.98 29.62
CA GLY A 323 9.27 11.57 29.33
C GLY A 323 7.97 11.01 29.91
N PHE A 324 7.06 11.84 30.43
CA PHE A 324 5.78 11.39 30.96
C PHE A 324 4.68 11.37 29.91
N THR A 325 3.85 10.35 29.93
CA THR A 325 2.66 10.20 29.07
C THR A 325 1.48 11.06 29.58
N VAL A 326 0.42 11.17 28.78
CA VAL A 326 -0.88 11.76 29.18
C VAL A 326 -1.48 11.13 30.44
N ARG A 327 -1.09 9.89 30.77
CA ARG A 327 -1.49 9.21 32.02
C ARG A 327 -0.56 9.49 33.20
N HIS A 328 0.33 10.47 33.07
CA HIS A 328 1.31 10.87 34.08
C HIS A 328 2.30 9.75 34.46
N LEU A 329 2.57 8.83 33.53
CA LEU A 329 3.54 7.74 33.69
C LEU A 329 4.79 8.01 32.85
N TYR A 330 5.96 7.91 33.46
CA TYR A 330 7.27 8.01 32.82
C TYR A 330 7.51 6.79 31.91
N ARG A 331 7.86 7.05 30.65
CA ARG A 331 8.18 6.02 29.67
C ARG A 331 9.68 5.82 29.55
N LYS A 332 10.15 4.63 29.92
CA LYS A 332 11.56 4.24 29.79
C LYS A 332 11.97 4.00 28.32
N PRO A 333 13.29 3.94 28.04
CA PRO A 333 13.80 3.59 26.72
C PRO A 333 13.30 2.23 26.19
N ASP A 334 13.05 1.28 27.08
CA ASP A 334 12.48 -0.05 26.76
C ASP A 334 10.94 -0.06 26.63
N ALA A 335 10.32 1.12 26.61
CA ALA A 335 8.88 1.36 26.58
C ALA A 335 8.09 0.95 27.83
N SER A 336 8.74 0.48 28.90
CA SER A 336 8.07 0.25 30.18
C SER A 336 7.62 1.56 30.85
N LEU A 337 6.57 1.49 31.67
CA LEU A 337 5.96 2.65 32.32
C LEU A 337 6.23 2.63 33.84
N GLU A 338 6.60 3.78 34.39
CA GLU A 338 6.82 3.99 35.83
C GLU A 338 6.18 5.28 36.32
N VAL A 339 5.99 5.41 37.64
CA VAL A 339 5.44 6.62 38.26
C VAL A 339 6.47 7.75 38.31
N TYR A 340 7.75 7.41 38.36
CA TYR A 340 8.84 8.35 38.55
C TYR A 340 9.83 8.29 37.40
N ASP A 341 10.46 9.42 37.08
CA ASP A 341 11.55 9.51 36.12
C ASP A 341 12.85 8.89 36.66
N ARG A 342 13.91 8.92 35.84
CA ARG A 342 15.23 8.40 36.22
C ARG A 342 15.88 9.09 37.43
N TYR A 343 15.42 10.29 37.78
CA TYR A 343 15.90 11.06 38.93
C TYR A 343 14.98 10.93 40.15
N GLY A 344 13.85 10.22 40.02
CA GLY A 344 12.90 9.95 41.09
C GLY A 344 11.80 10.99 41.23
N PHE A 345 11.57 11.88 40.26
CA PHE A 345 10.46 12.83 40.26
C PHE A 345 9.24 12.25 39.55
N ASP A 346 8.04 12.57 40.01
CA ASP A 346 6.80 12.25 39.31
C ASP A 346 6.46 13.32 38.25
N TYR A 347 5.30 13.15 37.62
CA TYR A 347 4.76 14.08 36.63
C TYR A 347 4.63 15.52 37.14
N TYR A 348 4.30 15.70 38.43
CA TYR A 348 4.19 17.03 39.05
C TYR A 348 5.54 17.58 39.55
N GLY A 349 6.63 16.85 39.29
CA GLY A 349 7.97 17.25 39.71
C GLY A 349 8.21 17.02 41.21
N ILE A 350 7.45 16.14 41.87
CA ILE A 350 7.66 15.79 43.27
C ILE A 350 8.55 14.55 43.36
N HIS A 351 9.63 14.66 44.12
CA HIS A 351 10.60 13.58 44.26
C HIS A 351 10.16 12.53 45.29
N ARG A 352 10.15 11.26 44.88
CA ARG A 352 9.61 10.10 45.62
C ARG A 352 10.09 9.98 47.07
N THR A 353 11.30 10.44 47.35
CA THR A 353 11.93 10.23 48.66
C THR A 353 11.83 11.44 49.57
N THR A 354 11.85 12.63 49.01
CA THR A 354 11.87 13.89 49.77
C THR A 354 10.46 14.45 49.92
N GLY A 355 9.52 14.06 49.05
CA GLY A 355 8.16 14.61 49.04
C GLY A 355 8.10 16.08 48.66
N THR A 356 9.17 16.61 48.05
CA THR A 356 9.28 18.02 47.64
C THR A 356 9.67 18.09 46.16
N PHE A 357 9.69 19.29 45.60
CA PHE A 357 10.17 19.53 44.23
C PHE A 357 11.69 19.36 44.07
N LEU A 358 12.40 18.95 45.12
CA LEU A 358 13.86 18.77 45.14
C LEU A 358 14.24 17.35 45.52
N ASN A 359 15.28 16.80 44.91
CA ASN A 359 15.88 15.55 45.35
C ASN A 359 16.76 15.75 46.61
N ARG A 360 17.37 14.66 47.11
CA ARG A 360 18.24 14.70 48.31
C ARG A 360 19.49 15.57 48.15
N ASN A 361 19.81 15.95 46.92
CA ASN A 361 20.98 16.74 46.56
C ASN A 361 20.58 18.18 46.19
N HIS A 362 19.33 18.56 46.48
CA HIS A 362 18.76 19.90 46.26
C HIS A 362 18.66 20.33 44.80
N PHE A 363 18.53 19.36 43.88
CA PHE A 363 18.17 19.64 42.49
C PHE A 363 16.68 19.46 42.26
N ASN A 364 16.06 20.27 41.40
CA ASN A 364 14.72 20.00 40.87
C ASN A 364 14.79 19.00 39.69
N ARG A 365 13.63 18.65 39.12
CA ARG A 365 13.54 17.76 37.95
C ARG A 365 14.31 18.27 36.72
N ASP A 366 14.40 19.60 36.57
CA ASP A 366 15.12 20.25 35.47
C ASP A 366 16.64 20.32 35.72
N GLY A 367 17.12 19.83 36.86
CA GLY A 367 18.53 19.86 37.24
C GLY A 367 19.03 21.21 37.74
N ASP A 368 18.15 22.14 38.10
CA ASP A 368 18.53 23.40 38.77
C ASP A 368 18.87 23.16 40.23
N TYR A 369 19.97 23.74 40.69
CA TYR A 369 20.45 23.62 42.06
C TYR A 369 19.86 24.70 42.98
N TYR A 370 19.37 24.26 44.14
CA TYR A 370 18.79 25.12 45.17
C TYR A 370 19.59 25.07 46.48
N VAL A 371 19.64 26.19 47.17
CA VAL A 371 20.22 26.29 48.51
C VAL A 371 19.20 26.81 49.50
N LEU A 372 19.26 26.31 50.73
CA LEU A 372 18.38 26.75 51.80
C LEU A 372 18.91 28.05 52.42
N LYS A 373 18.14 29.13 52.32
CA LYS A 373 18.46 30.42 52.94
C LYS A 373 17.49 30.73 54.07
N THR A 374 17.97 31.43 55.09
CA THR A 374 17.14 31.93 56.18
C THR A 374 16.78 33.38 55.89
N THR A 375 15.50 33.70 55.85
CA THR A 375 15.02 35.07 55.67
C THR A 375 15.36 35.92 56.91
N PRO A 376 15.33 37.26 56.82
CA PRO A 376 15.51 38.13 57.99
C PRO A 376 14.51 37.87 59.13
N ARG A 377 13.39 37.19 58.84
CA ARG A 377 12.35 36.80 59.80
C ARG A 377 12.57 35.41 60.41
N GLY A 378 13.66 34.71 60.06
CA GLY A 378 13.98 33.38 60.58
C GLY A 378 13.36 32.21 59.80
N GLU A 379 12.64 32.47 58.71
CA GLU A 379 12.01 31.42 57.89
C GLU A 379 13.03 30.80 56.93
N LYS A 380 13.00 29.48 56.75
CA LYS A 380 13.87 28.78 55.80
C LYS A 380 13.19 28.65 54.45
N THR A 381 13.81 29.15 53.38
CA THR A 381 13.29 29.08 52.01
C THR A 381 14.35 28.54 51.05
N TRP A 382 13.92 27.73 50.09
CA TRP A 382 14.78 27.25 49.01
C TRP A 382 14.94 28.36 47.95
N VAL A 383 16.18 28.68 47.60
CA VAL A 383 16.51 29.71 46.62
C VAL A 383 17.27 29.06 45.46
N ASN A 384 16.77 29.23 44.24
CA ASN A 384 17.44 28.77 43.03
C ASN A 384 18.76 29.55 42.88
N THR A 385 19.86 28.83 42.65
CA THR A 385 21.20 29.43 42.49
C THR A 385 21.47 29.97 41.08
N GLY A 386 20.65 29.60 40.10
CA GLY A 386 20.92 29.80 38.67
C GLY A 386 21.95 28.81 38.09
N SER A 387 22.45 27.88 38.91
CA SER A 387 23.45 26.87 38.53
C SER A 387 22.79 25.52 38.27
N LYS A 388 23.30 24.78 37.29
CA LYS A 388 23.02 23.35 37.08
C LYS A 388 23.94 22.42 37.89
N TYR A 389 24.84 23.01 38.68
CA TYR A 389 25.85 22.31 39.47
C TYR A 389 25.73 22.71 40.95
N ASP A 390 25.94 21.74 41.84
CA ASP A 390 25.96 21.93 43.28
C ASP A 390 27.24 22.68 43.73
N SER A 391 27.38 22.88 45.03
CA SER A 391 28.57 23.54 45.61
C SER A 391 29.86 22.74 45.44
N GLU A 392 29.78 21.44 45.11
CA GLU A 392 30.94 20.60 44.79
C GLU A 392 31.23 20.57 43.27
N GLY A 393 30.43 21.24 42.45
CA GLY A 393 30.61 21.31 41.00
C GLY A 393 29.99 20.15 40.22
N TYR A 394 29.09 19.37 40.83
CA TYR A 394 28.42 18.24 40.18
C TYR A 394 26.96 18.54 39.86
N ASN A 395 26.45 18.04 38.73
CA ASN A 395 25.06 18.19 38.32
C ASN A 395 24.14 17.10 38.94
N ILE A 396 22.88 17.07 38.52
CA ILE A 396 21.89 16.08 38.96
C ILE A 396 22.29 14.62 38.66
N ASP A 397 23.02 14.38 37.57
CA ASP A 397 23.59 13.08 37.20
C ASP A 397 24.86 12.72 37.99
N ARG A 398 25.32 13.61 38.89
CA ARG A 398 26.58 13.50 39.64
C ARG A 398 27.82 13.56 38.77
N LEU A 399 27.75 14.37 37.71
CA LEU A 399 28.84 14.63 36.78
C LEU A 399 29.29 16.09 36.88
N ASP A 400 30.59 16.34 36.76
CA ASP A 400 31.15 17.68 36.68
C ASP A 400 30.89 18.33 35.30
N GLN A 401 31.41 19.53 35.10
CA GLN A 401 31.26 20.28 33.84
C GLN A 401 31.90 19.59 32.63
N ARG A 402 32.89 18.71 32.87
CA ARG A 402 33.56 17.92 31.84
C ARG A 402 32.91 16.54 31.68
N GLY A 403 31.80 16.25 32.36
CA GLY A 403 31.08 14.99 32.27
C GLY A 403 31.67 13.86 33.12
N PHE A 404 32.59 14.14 34.05
CA PHE A 404 33.17 13.12 34.93
C PHE A 404 32.40 12.99 36.23
N SER A 405 32.14 11.75 36.63
CA SER A 405 31.69 11.47 38.00
C SER A 405 32.80 11.72 39.01
N LYS A 406 32.43 11.82 40.29
CA LYS A 406 33.39 11.93 41.41
C LYS A 406 34.44 10.81 41.47
N ASN A 407 34.17 9.66 40.85
CA ASN A 407 35.11 8.53 40.77
C ASN A 407 35.99 8.55 39.50
N GLY A 408 35.89 9.57 38.66
CA GLY A 408 36.67 9.73 37.42
C GLY A 408 36.13 8.96 36.22
N TYR A 409 34.86 8.58 36.22
CA TYR A 409 34.20 7.93 35.08
C TYR A 409 33.46 8.95 34.21
N TYR A 410 33.75 8.97 32.91
CA TYR A 410 33.14 9.85 31.92
C TYR A 410 31.73 9.39 31.55
N HIS A 411 30.74 10.28 31.69
CA HIS A 411 29.31 10.03 31.55
C HIS A 411 28.80 8.80 32.32
N GLY A 412 29.42 8.48 33.46
CA GLY A 412 29.06 7.33 34.28
C GLY A 412 29.32 5.96 33.61
N ARG A 413 30.04 5.91 32.49
CA ARG A 413 30.49 4.67 31.83
C ARG A 413 31.86 4.27 32.36
N GLN A 414 32.30 3.03 32.18
CA GLN A 414 33.65 2.59 32.60
C GLN A 414 34.82 3.32 31.88
N ASN A 415 34.52 4.25 30.97
CA ASN A 415 35.54 5.09 30.34
C ASN A 415 36.11 6.11 31.33
N ARG A 416 37.44 6.23 31.36
CA ARG A 416 38.20 7.13 32.24
C ARG A 416 38.61 8.43 31.55
N TYR A 417 38.33 8.54 30.25
CA TYR A 417 38.74 9.65 29.41
C TYR A 417 37.51 10.28 28.73
N ASP A 418 37.55 11.59 28.51
CA ASP A 418 36.56 12.32 27.73
C ASP A 418 36.71 12.05 26.22
N GLU A 419 35.86 12.68 25.41
CA GLU A 419 35.89 12.58 23.95
C GLU A 419 37.23 13.02 23.33
N ASN A 420 37.96 13.90 24.01
CA ASN A 420 39.27 14.41 23.59
C ASN A 420 40.42 13.55 24.14
N GLY A 421 40.11 12.49 24.89
CA GLY A 421 41.11 11.55 25.42
C GLY A 421 41.76 11.99 26.73
N PHE A 422 41.21 12.97 27.45
CA PHE A 422 41.72 13.45 28.73
C PHE A 422 40.99 12.83 29.91
N ASP A 423 41.69 12.55 31.01
CA ASP A 423 41.06 12.09 32.25
C ASP A 423 40.46 13.25 33.06
N VAL A 424 39.85 12.94 34.22
CA VAL A 424 39.26 13.93 35.13
C VAL A 424 40.26 15.00 35.60
N ASN A 425 41.56 14.69 35.65
CA ASN A 425 42.62 15.63 36.03
C ASN A 425 43.12 16.45 34.83
N GLY A 426 42.60 16.21 33.62
CA GLY A 426 43.02 16.89 32.41
C GLY A 426 44.30 16.31 31.82
N ILE A 427 44.60 15.03 32.09
CA ILE A 427 45.77 14.33 31.54
C ILE A 427 45.34 13.48 30.34
N HIS A 428 45.95 13.73 29.18
CA HIS A 428 45.65 13.03 27.94
C HIS A 428 46.25 11.63 27.91
N ARG A 429 45.48 10.64 27.45
CA ARG A 429 45.78 9.21 27.56
C ARG A 429 47.05 8.77 26.82
N LEU A 430 47.45 9.47 25.76
CA LEU A 430 48.61 9.10 24.93
C LEU A 430 49.87 9.85 25.35
N THR A 431 49.75 11.15 25.57
CA THR A 431 50.88 12.01 25.93
C THR A 431 51.21 11.88 27.41
N LEU A 432 50.24 11.46 28.23
CA LEU A 432 50.32 11.49 29.70
C LEU A 432 50.63 12.90 30.24
N GLN A 433 50.26 13.92 29.47
CA GLN A 433 50.46 15.33 29.77
C GLN A 433 49.12 16.08 29.72
N ALA A 434 49.14 17.35 30.12
CA ALA A 434 47.99 18.25 30.07
C ALA A 434 47.61 18.72 28.65
N TYR A 435 48.15 18.08 27.60
CA TYR A 435 47.89 18.41 26.20
C TYR A 435 47.77 17.17 25.31
N ASP A 436 46.98 17.26 24.25
CA ASP A 436 46.78 16.22 23.24
C ASP A 436 47.93 16.17 22.22
N LEU A 437 47.79 15.32 21.19
CA LEU A 437 48.76 15.24 20.10
C LEU A 437 48.82 16.49 19.22
N ASN A 438 47.93 17.45 19.39
CA ASN A 438 47.93 18.73 18.67
C ASN A 438 48.45 19.88 19.54
N GLY A 439 48.80 19.62 20.80
CA GLY A 439 49.24 20.64 21.74
C GLY A 439 48.10 21.44 22.36
N ASN A 440 46.88 20.91 22.37
CA ASN A 440 45.71 21.53 22.97
C ASN A 440 45.39 20.91 24.33
N ASP A 441 44.87 21.67 25.27
CA ASP A 441 44.39 21.19 26.58
C ASP A 441 43.02 20.47 26.47
N CYS A 442 42.49 20.02 27.62
CA CYS A 442 41.20 19.33 27.69
C CYS A 442 39.97 20.20 27.31
N TYR A 443 40.16 21.51 27.13
CA TYR A 443 39.15 22.44 26.64
C TYR A 443 39.37 22.82 25.17
N GLY A 444 40.37 22.23 24.50
CA GLY A 444 40.72 22.50 23.11
C GLY A 444 41.56 23.77 22.90
N ASN A 445 42.09 24.38 23.96
CA ASN A 445 42.92 25.57 23.84
C ASN A 445 44.40 25.20 23.63
N PRO A 446 45.12 25.85 22.72
CA PRO A 446 46.56 25.62 22.56
C PRO A 446 47.32 25.98 23.83
N VAL A 447 48.21 25.09 24.27
CA VAL A 447 49.11 25.30 25.41
C VAL A 447 50.56 25.11 25.01
N ASP A 448 51.47 25.59 25.85
CA ASP A 448 52.89 25.27 25.70
C ASP A 448 53.10 23.75 25.89
N HIS A 449 53.82 23.12 24.97
CA HIS A 449 53.89 21.66 24.87
C HIS A 449 55.22 21.18 24.29
N ASP A 450 55.59 19.95 24.65
CA ASP A 450 56.79 19.29 24.13
C ASP A 450 56.52 18.72 22.73
N ARG A 451 57.03 19.42 21.71
CA ARG A 451 56.88 19.01 20.32
C ARG A 451 57.63 17.72 20.00
N ASP A 452 58.76 17.48 20.65
CA ASP A 452 59.58 16.29 20.40
C ASP A 452 58.89 15.05 20.96
N LEU A 453 58.27 15.16 22.14
CA LEU A 453 57.40 14.12 22.71
C LEU A 453 56.25 13.78 21.75
N ILE A 454 55.54 14.78 21.23
CA ILE A 454 54.43 14.57 20.29
C ILE A 454 54.90 13.85 19.02
N VAL A 455 56.02 14.28 18.44
CA VAL A 455 56.60 13.63 17.24
C VAL A 455 56.95 12.18 17.55
N SER A 456 57.61 11.90 18.68
CA SER A 456 57.99 10.54 19.07
C SER A 456 56.79 9.60 19.27
N ILE A 457 55.70 10.10 19.88
CA ILE A 457 54.46 9.34 20.07
C ILE A 457 53.76 9.11 18.73
N ARG A 458 53.71 10.12 17.84
CA ARG A 458 53.14 9.98 16.50
C ARG A 458 53.90 8.95 15.67
N ASP A 459 55.23 8.96 15.74
CA ASP A 459 56.09 8.01 15.03
C ASP A 459 55.95 6.59 15.58
N GLY A 460 55.86 6.42 16.91
CA GLY A 460 55.59 5.12 17.55
C GLY A 460 54.22 4.53 17.18
N VAL A 461 53.15 5.34 17.26
CA VAL A 461 51.79 4.92 16.86
C VAL A 461 51.68 4.65 15.35
N SER A 462 52.51 5.31 14.53
CA SER A 462 52.63 5.07 13.08
C SER A 462 53.34 3.75 12.77
N TYR A 463 54.34 3.36 13.58
CA TYR A 463 55.08 2.10 13.45
C TYR A 463 54.21 0.87 13.77
N ASP A 464 53.38 0.93 14.81
CA ASP A 464 52.46 -0.16 15.20
C ASP A 464 51.36 -0.47 14.16
N LYS A 465 51.18 0.39 13.16
CA LYS A 465 50.22 0.21 12.06
C LYS A 465 50.86 -0.37 10.79
N ARG A 466 52.15 -0.68 10.80
CA ARG A 466 52.87 -1.22 9.64
C ARG A 466 52.68 -2.74 9.53
N ARG A 467 52.72 -3.25 8.30
CA ARG A 467 52.55 -4.67 7.94
C ARG A 467 53.65 -5.12 7.00
N TYR A 468 53.96 -6.41 7.00
CA TYR A 468 54.93 -6.97 6.06
C TYR A 468 54.44 -6.79 4.62
N ILE A 469 55.34 -6.41 3.72
CA ILE A 469 55.03 -6.18 2.30
C ILE A 469 54.39 -7.40 1.64
N ASP A 470 54.82 -8.61 2.04
CA ASP A 470 54.23 -9.89 1.65
C ASP A 470 52.74 -9.99 2.03
N ASP A 471 52.40 -9.65 3.27
CA ASP A 471 51.01 -9.70 3.76
C ASP A 471 50.14 -8.65 3.04
N ILE A 472 50.71 -7.47 2.77
CA ILE A 472 50.02 -6.40 2.04
C ILE A 472 49.71 -6.85 0.61
N PHE A 473 50.66 -7.50 -0.06
CA PHE A 473 50.49 -7.99 -1.43
C PHE A 473 49.50 -9.16 -1.50
N ASN A 474 49.62 -10.13 -0.59
CA ASN A 474 48.77 -11.33 -0.58
C ASN A 474 47.30 -11.03 -0.23
N ASP A 475 47.02 -9.92 0.45
CA ASP A 475 45.65 -9.46 0.75
C ASP A 475 44.96 -8.82 -0.47
N LEU A 476 45.70 -8.44 -1.51
CA LEU A 476 45.12 -7.90 -2.74
C LEU A 476 44.32 -8.99 -3.45
N ASN A 477 43.27 -8.60 -4.17
CA ASN A 477 42.56 -9.56 -4.99
C ASN A 477 43.40 -9.97 -6.21
N GLY A 478 43.14 -11.14 -6.78
CA GLY A 478 43.98 -11.69 -7.87
C GLY A 478 44.10 -10.78 -9.08
N THR A 479 43.07 -9.99 -9.39
CA THR A 479 43.09 -9.02 -10.49
C THR A 479 44.02 -7.83 -10.19
N GLU A 480 44.03 -7.34 -8.94
CA GLU A 480 44.96 -6.28 -8.50
C GLU A 480 46.41 -6.77 -8.52
N GLN A 481 46.65 -8.01 -8.08
CA GLN A 481 47.97 -8.64 -8.16
C GLN A 481 48.44 -8.72 -9.61
N GLU A 482 47.60 -9.22 -10.52
CA GLU A 482 47.91 -9.29 -11.95
C GLU A 482 48.24 -7.93 -12.56
N PHE A 483 47.48 -6.87 -12.24
CA PHE A 483 47.76 -5.52 -12.76
C PHE A 483 49.04 -4.90 -12.23
N ILE A 484 49.43 -5.22 -10.99
CA ILE A 484 50.70 -4.78 -10.41
C ILE A 484 51.86 -5.55 -11.06
N LEU A 485 51.73 -6.88 -11.18
CA LEU A 485 52.78 -7.74 -11.76
C LEU A 485 52.95 -7.49 -13.26
N SER A 486 51.89 -7.14 -13.98
CA SER A 486 51.97 -6.78 -15.42
C SER A 486 52.77 -5.51 -15.70
N ALA A 487 53.16 -4.75 -14.67
CA ALA A 487 54.09 -3.64 -14.81
C ALA A 487 55.53 -4.11 -15.07
N VAL A 488 55.86 -5.38 -14.84
CA VAL A 488 57.18 -5.96 -15.07
C VAL A 488 57.21 -6.62 -16.44
N ASP A 489 58.13 -6.18 -17.31
CA ASP A 489 58.44 -6.90 -18.55
C ASP A 489 59.41 -8.04 -18.23
N LEU A 490 58.91 -9.28 -18.28
CA LEU A 490 59.69 -10.48 -17.95
C LEU A 490 60.79 -10.78 -18.96
N PHE A 491 60.74 -10.21 -20.18
CA PHE A 491 61.74 -10.48 -21.22
C PHE A 491 63.04 -9.71 -20.99
N ASP A 492 62.96 -8.46 -20.51
CA ASP A 492 64.12 -7.60 -20.29
C ASP A 492 64.27 -7.07 -18.85
N ASP A 493 63.43 -7.54 -17.93
CA ASP A 493 63.38 -7.19 -16.51
C ASP A 493 63.23 -5.67 -16.25
N THR A 494 62.55 -4.97 -17.18
CA THR A 494 62.20 -3.56 -17.03
C THR A 494 60.85 -3.39 -16.35
N VAL A 495 60.64 -2.22 -15.73
CA VAL A 495 59.42 -1.91 -14.97
C VAL A 495 58.77 -0.66 -15.55
N ASP A 496 57.50 -0.79 -15.94
CA ASP A 496 56.66 0.29 -16.40
C ASP A 496 56.21 1.17 -15.22
N MET A 497 56.99 2.21 -14.96
CA MET A 497 56.67 3.23 -13.95
C MET A 497 55.51 4.16 -14.34
N THR A 498 54.81 3.89 -15.46
CA THR A 498 53.55 4.55 -15.82
C THR A 498 52.31 3.73 -15.44
N ASN A 499 52.49 2.54 -14.88
CA ASN A 499 51.40 1.72 -14.35
C ASN A 499 50.86 2.28 -13.03
N ASP A 500 49.62 2.78 -13.05
CA ASP A 500 48.96 3.39 -11.89
C ASP A 500 48.80 2.43 -10.71
N SER A 501 48.56 1.13 -10.97
CA SER A 501 48.38 0.13 -9.91
C SER A 501 49.68 -0.13 -9.13
N LEU A 502 50.82 -0.16 -9.85
CA LEU A 502 52.14 -0.25 -9.23
C LEU A 502 52.46 1.02 -8.42
N LEU A 503 52.14 2.20 -8.93
CA LEU A 503 52.40 3.47 -8.24
C LEU A 503 51.57 3.61 -6.95
N ASP A 504 50.31 3.21 -6.98
CA ASP A 504 49.42 3.19 -5.81
C ASP A 504 49.91 2.18 -4.76
N PHE A 505 50.35 1.00 -5.20
CA PHE A 505 50.96 0.00 -4.32
C PHE A 505 52.24 0.53 -3.67
N ILE A 506 53.14 1.16 -4.43
CA ILE A 506 54.35 1.81 -3.90
C ILE A 506 54.00 2.89 -2.88
N ALA A 507 52.99 3.72 -3.14
CA ALA A 507 52.58 4.78 -2.21
C ALA A 507 52.05 4.20 -0.89
N TYR A 508 51.27 3.11 -0.96
CA TYR A 508 50.74 2.42 0.20
C TYR A 508 51.85 1.74 1.02
N VAL A 509 52.73 0.98 0.36
CA VAL A 509 53.86 0.28 0.98
C VAL A 509 54.87 1.25 1.59
N LYS A 510 55.13 2.41 0.99
CA LYS A 510 55.99 3.44 1.62
C LYS A 510 55.43 3.95 2.94
N LYS A 511 54.10 3.96 3.08
CA LYS A 511 53.41 4.47 4.27
C LYS A 511 53.24 3.40 5.35
N TYR A 512 52.99 2.16 4.95
CA TYR A 512 52.59 1.09 5.86
C TYR A 512 53.42 -0.20 5.77
N GLY A 513 54.34 -0.32 4.82
CA GLY A 513 55.12 -1.53 4.56
C GLY A 513 56.43 -1.63 5.33
N VAL A 514 56.77 -2.87 5.72
CA VAL A 514 58.08 -3.29 6.22
C VAL A 514 58.53 -4.57 5.51
N GLN A 515 59.84 -4.75 5.34
CA GLN A 515 60.46 -5.96 4.81
C GLN A 515 60.45 -7.06 5.87
N SER A 516 60.72 -8.31 5.46
CA SER A 516 60.82 -9.48 6.35
C SER A 516 61.93 -9.37 7.42
N ASN A 517 62.87 -8.45 7.27
CA ASN A 517 63.90 -8.11 8.26
C ASN A 517 63.57 -6.85 9.09
N ASP A 518 62.30 -6.45 9.12
CA ASP A 518 61.73 -5.29 9.82
C ASP A 518 62.24 -3.91 9.34
N LYS A 519 62.95 -3.85 8.20
CA LYS A 519 63.38 -2.60 7.58
C LYS A 519 62.23 -1.94 6.82
N ILE A 520 62.14 -0.62 6.86
CA ILE A 520 61.13 0.16 6.12
C ILE A 520 61.32 -0.02 4.61
N CYS A 521 60.24 -0.34 3.90
CA CYS A 521 60.24 -0.47 2.45
C CYS A 521 60.34 0.92 1.78
N GLY A 522 61.41 1.14 1.01
CA GLY A 522 61.49 2.24 0.05
C GLY A 522 60.82 1.89 -1.28
N THR A 523 60.81 2.87 -2.19
CA THR A 523 60.32 2.66 -3.57
C THR A 523 61.10 1.55 -4.27
N GLN A 524 62.44 1.55 -4.16
CA GLN A 524 63.28 0.54 -4.80
C GLN A 524 63.03 -0.86 -4.22
N ASP A 525 62.91 -0.97 -2.90
CA ASP A 525 62.64 -2.23 -2.21
C ASP A 525 61.28 -2.83 -2.63
N THR A 526 60.28 -1.96 -2.90
CA THR A 526 58.95 -2.39 -3.37
C THR A 526 58.99 -2.85 -4.83
N ILE A 527 59.79 -2.19 -5.68
CA ILE A 527 59.97 -2.58 -7.08
C ILE A 527 60.67 -3.94 -7.18
N GLU A 528 61.72 -4.14 -6.38
CA GLU A 528 62.43 -5.43 -6.33
C GLU A 528 61.49 -6.57 -5.93
N PHE A 529 60.67 -6.34 -4.89
CA PHE A 529 59.66 -7.29 -4.44
C PHE A 529 58.65 -7.66 -5.53
N VAL A 530 58.16 -6.69 -6.29
CA VAL A 530 57.20 -6.93 -7.40
C VAL A 530 57.85 -7.71 -8.54
N LYS A 531 59.11 -7.43 -8.86
CA LYS A 531 59.87 -8.18 -9.87
C LYS A 531 60.01 -9.65 -9.49
N ASP A 532 60.47 -9.93 -8.28
CA ASP A 532 60.65 -11.29 -7.78
C ASP A 532 59.33 -12.07 -7.89
N ARG A 533 58.22 -11.45 -7.51
CA ARG A 533 56.89 -12.07 -7.57
C ARG A 533 56.38 -12.32 -8.99
N ALA A 534 56.71 -11.45 -9.94
CA ALA A 534 56.31 -11.61 -11.35
C ALA A 534 57.05 -12.79 -12.01
N HIS A 535 58.35 -12.95 -11.70
CA HIS A 535 59.15 -14.09 -12.16
C HIS A 535 58.66 -15.42 -11.54
N GLU A 536 58.33 -15.43 -10.25
CA GLU A 536 57.76 -16.60 -9.58
C GLU A 536 56.44 -17.05 -10.24
N GLN A 537 55.53 -16.11 -10.53
CA GLN A 537 54.26 -16.44 -11.18
C GLN A 537 54.46 -17.05 -12.59
N GLU A 538 55.38 -16.50 -13.39
CA GLU A 538 55.67 -17.06 -14.72
C GLU A 538 56.21 -18.49 -14.61
N GLU A 539 57.09 -18.74 -13.64
CA GLU A 539 57.67 -20.07 -13.43
C GLU A 539 56.59 -21.08 -12.98
N GLU A 540 55.69 -20.69 -12.07
CA GLU A 540 54.54 -21.48 -11.66
C GLU A 540 53.60 -21.81 -12.85
N GLU A 541 53.31 -20.82 -13.70
CA GLU A 541 52.48 -21.00 -14.90
C GLU A 541 53.15 -21.91 -15.93
N ARG A 542 54.46 -21.75 -16.16
CA ARG A 542 55.23 -22.64 -17.06
C ARG A 542 55.24 -24.08 -16.55
N VAL A 543 55.41 -24.29 -15.25
CA VAL A 543 55.35 -25.62 -14.62
C VAL A 543 53.95 -26.22 -14.75
N ALA A 544 52.89 -25.43 -14.53
CA ALA A 544 51.50 -25.87 -14.69
C ALA A 544 51.17 -26.22 -16.15
N GLN A 545 51.64 -25.43 -17.13
CA GLN A 545 51.47 -25.69 -18.56
C GLN A 545 52.24 -26.93 -19.01
N ALA A 546 53.45 -27.15 -18.49
CA ALA A 546 54.23 -28.37 -18.74
C ALA A 546 53.52 -29.62 -18.16
N TRP A 547 52.96 -29.53 -16.95
CA TRP A 547 52.16 -30.59 -16.32
C TRP A 547 50.88 -30.91 -17.11
N ASN A 548 50.13 -29.90 -17.55
CA ASN A 548 48.93 -30.08 -18.38
C ASN A 548 49.23 -30.63 -19.78
N SER A 549 50.44 -30.40 -20.30
CA SER A 549 50.90 -30.96 -21.57
C SER A 549 51.34 -32.43 -21.42
N LEU A 550 51.97 -32.78 -20.28
CA LEU A 550 52.29 -34.16 -19.90
C LEU A 550 51.04 -35.02 -19.68
N GLN A 551 50.01 -34.49 -19.02
CA GLN A 551 48.74 -35.22 -18.83
C GLN A 551 48.01 -35.50 -20.16
N ARG A 552 48.06 -34.59 -21.14
CA ARG A 552 47.48 -34.82 -22.47
C ARG A 552 48.24 -35.86 -23.30
N TYR A 553 49.55 -36.01 -23.11
CA TYR A 553 50.36 -37.02 -23.81
C TYR A 553 50.17 -38.43 -23.24
N HIS A 554 49.72 -38.56 -21.98
CA HIS A 554 49.45 -39.83 -21.32
C HIS A 554 47.99 -40.31 -21.43
N HIS A 555 47.10 -39.61 -22.16
CA HIS A 555 45.69 -39.98 -22.30
C HIS A 555 45.31 -40.58 -23.66
N ASP A 556 46.23 -40.67 -24.62
CA ASP A 556 46.00 -41.29 -25.95
C ASP A 556 46.46 -42.76 -26.06
N ASP A 557 47.05 -43.33 -25.01
CA ASP A 557 47.33 -44.76 -24.92
C ASP A 557 46.67 -45.37 -23.68
N THR A 558 45.87 -46.42 -23.91
CA THR A 558 45.27 -47.41 -22.97
C THR A 558 43.83 -47.21 -22.45
N TYR A 559 42.94 -47.93 -23.15
CA TYR A 559 41.86 -48.80 -22.65
C TYR A 559 41.93 -49.17 -21.15
N SER A 560 40.83 -49.00 -20.42
CA SER A 560 39.90 -50.08 -19.98
C SER A 560 39.16 -49.67 -18.71
N GLU A 561 37.84 -49.88 -18.75
CA GLU A 561 36.89 -49.91 -17.64
C GLU A 561 37.46 -50.67 -16.42
N ASP A 562 37.21 -50.18 -15.19
CA ASP A 562 36.19 -50.77 -14.30
C ASP A 562 36.20 -50.21 -12.85
N ILE A 563 35.02 -50.24 -12.24
CA ILE A 563 34.69 -50.30 -10.79
C ILE A 563 34.52 -49.00 -9.98
N LEU A 564 33.24 -48.63 -9.90
CA LEU A 564 32.41 -48.22 -8.75
C LEU A 564 33.02 -48.20 -7.33
N GLY A 565 32.68 -47.15 -6.56
CA GLY A 565 32.77 -47.15 -5.10
C GLY A 565 32.30 -45.86 -4.42
N TYR A 566 30.99 -45.77 -4.17
CA TYR A 566 30.32 -44.79 -3.29
C TYR A 566 31.01 -44.59 -1.93
N GLN A 567 31.10 -43.35 -1.43
CA GLN A 567 30.33 -42.91 -0.24
C GLN A 567 30.52 -41.42 0.11
N ASP A 568 29.36 -40.82 0.40
CA ASP A 568 29.12 -39.50 1.00
C ASP A 568 29.93 -39.22 2.27
N ALA A 569 30.27 -37.96 2.51
CA ALA A 569 29.46 -37.09 3.38
C ALA A 569 30.28 -35.94 3.98
N THR A 570 29.82 -34.72 3.66
CA THR A 570 29.58 -33.62 4.60
C THR A 570 30.76 -33.05 5.41
N ASP A 571 31.18 -31.89 4.92
CA ASP A 571 31.01 -30.57 5.56
C ASP A 571 32.11 -29.94 6.43
N THR A 572 32.17 -28.62 6.21
CA THR A 572 32.67 -27.54 7.07
C THR A 572 34.18 -27.28 7.20
N SER A 573 34.65 -26.47 6.26
CA SER A 573 35.24 -25.13 6.46
C SER A 573 36.01 -24.80 7.76
N ALA A 574 37.27 -24.42 7.52
CA ALA A 574 37.95 -23.21 8.00
C ALA A 574 38.38 -23.08 9.48
N PHE A 575 39.72 -23.16 9.61
CA PHE A 575 40.63 -22.40 10.48
C PHE A 575 40.52 -22.51 12.00
N ASP A 576 41.53 -23.12 12.64
CA ASP A 576 42.49 -22.33 13.43
C ASP A 576 43.76 -23.08 13.91
N PHE A 577 44.85 -22.32 13.84
CA PHE A 577 46.08 -22.23 14.63
C PHE A 577 46.65 -23.39 15.51
N LEU A 578 47.94 -23.63 15.26
CA LEU A 578 49.09 -24.07 16.08
C LEU A 578 48.95 -24.39 17.60
N LEU A 579 49.41 -25.62 17.91
CA LEU A 579 50.28 -26.07 19.03
C LEU A 579 49.76 -26.05 20.48
N PRO A 580 50.22 -27.03 21.30
CA PRO A 580 51.34 -26.70 22.18
C PRO A 580 52.46 -27.76 22.21
N LYS A 581 53.69 -27.27 22.31
CA LYS A 581 54.80 -28.04 22.88
C LYS A 581 54.40 -28.51 24.28
N ARG A 582 54.38 -29.84 24.42
CA ARG A 582 55.22 -30.60 25.36
C ARG A 582 55.28 -30.15 26.81
N ARG A 583 55.14 -31.16 27.68
CA ARG A 583 56.36 -31.65 28.32
C ARG A 583 57.16 -32.52 27.35
#